data_AF-A0ABC8UC20-F1
#
_entry.id   AF-A0ABC8UC20-F1
#
_cell.length_a   1.000
_cell.length_b   1.000
_cell.length_c   1.000
_cell.angle_alpha   90.00
_cell.angle_beta   90.00
_cell.angle_gamma   90.00
#
_symmetry.space_group_name_H-M   'P 1'
#
loop_
_entity.id
_entity.type
_entity.pdbx_description
1 polymer ?
#
loop_
_entity_poly.entity_id
_entity_poly.type
_entity_poly.pdbx_seq_one_letter_code
_entity_poly.pdbx_strand_id
1 'polypeptide(L)'
;TGSDGLPFRSAFKNVIFRRSLHLDIERPLAVIQNKLDQEVIVQFKVCCPNVGEETSIYVIGNALKLGLWKVQDGLELNYAGESMWQADCVMQKDDFPIKYPFGCLLFHIIQHYEYCLLNGIWLLYLSVSIFLNSSFTYKYSKYGKAGNFSLETGPNRELFVDFSSSQPKCIIVSDGMMRVRC
;
A
#
# COMPACT_ATOMS: atom_id res chain seq x y z
N THR A 1 -33.59 -30.29 -1.10
CA THR A 1 -32.80 -29.58 -0.08
C THR A 1 -31.63 -28.95 -0.82
N GLY A 2 -31.74 -27.65 -1.13
CA GLY A 2 -30.84 -26.94 -2.05
C GLY A 2 -29.49 -26.61 -1.43
N SER A 3 -28.42 -26.97 -2.13
CA SER A 3 -27.03 -26.63 -1.81
C SER A 3 -26.50 -25.79 -2.97
N ASP A 4 -26.66 -24.47 -2.87
CA ASP A 4 -26.10 -23.51 -3.82
C ASP A 4 -24.88 -22.85 -3.19
N GLY A 5 -23.72 -23.47 -3.36
CA GLY A 5 -22.43 -22.81 -3.16
C GLY A 5 -22.14 -21.93 -4.37
N LEU A 6 -22.29 -20.61 -4.22
CA LEU A 6 -21.93 -19.66 -5.27
C LEU A 6 -20.41 -19.69 -5.52
N PRO A 7 -19.93 -19.92 -6.76
CA PRO A 7 -18.52 -19.82 -7.05
C PRO A 7 -18.13 -18.34 -7.11
N PHE A 8 -17.19 -17.94 -6.24
CA PHE A 8 -16.51 -16.65 -6.32
C PHE A 8 -15.60 -16.59 -7.56
N ARG A 9 -16.20 -16.42 -8.74
CA ARG A 9 -15.48 -15.94 -9.93
C ARG A 9 -15.81 -14.47 -10.12
N SER A 10 -14.95 -13.61 -9.58
CA SER A 10 -14.92 -12.19 -9.93
C SER A 10 -14.66 -12.06 -11.43
N ALA A 11 -15.63 -11.52 -12.17
CA ALA A 11 -15.63 -11.37 -13.62
C ALA A 11 -14.62 -10.32 -14.14
N PHE A 12 -13.77 -9.76 -13.28
CA PHE A 12 -12.85 -8.67 -13.65
C PHE A 12 -11.40 -9.09 -13.91
N LYS A 13 -11.06 -10.38 -13.76
CA LYS A 13 -9.65 -10.81 -13.83
C LYS A 13 -9.03 -10.70 -15.23
N ASN A 14 -9.81 -10.60 -16.31
CA ASN A 14 -9.30 -10.70 -17.69
C ASN A 14 -9.52 -9.48 -18.60
N VAL A 15 -9.88 -8.30 -18.06
CA VAL A 15 -10.15 -7.12 -18.90
C VAL A 15 -9.01 -6.09 -18.90
N ILE A 16 -8.10 -6.10 -17.92
CA ILE A 16 -7.09 -5.04 -17.76
C ILE A 16 -5.88 -5.21 -18.70
N PHE A 17 -5.67 -6.39 -19.29
CA PHE A 17 -4.58 -6.61 -20.24
C PHE A 17 -5.05 -6.46 -21.70
N ARG A 18 -5.35 -5.22 -22.12
CA ARG A 18 -5.41 -4.89 -23.56
C ARG A 18 -4.42 -3.78 -23.92
N ARG A 19 -3.40 -4.19 -24.68
CA ARG A 19 -2.58 -3.45 -25.66
C ARG A 19 -1.61 -2.38 -25.14
N SER A 20 -0.37 -2.82 -25.00
CA SER A 20 0.87 -2.21 -25.50
C SER A 20 0.73 -0.88 -26.27
N LEU A 21 1.27 0.21 -25.71
CA LEU A 21 1.68 1.37 -26.49
C LEU A 21 3.21 1.35 -26.60
N HIS A 22 3.63 1.16 -27.85
CA HIS A 22 4.99 1.06 -28.35
C HIS A 22 5.58 2.47 -28.48
N LEU A 23 6.66 2.78 -27.76
CA LEU A 23 7.54 3.91 -28.07
C LEU A 23 8.99 3.48 -27.85
N ASP A 24 9.65 3.15 -28.96
CA ASP A 24 11.08 2.92 -29.05
C ASP A 24 11.84 4.23 -28.83
N ILE A 25 12.68 4.27 -27.80
CA ILE A 25 13.82 5.18 -27.74
C ILE A 25 15.02 4.38 -27.22
N GLU A 26 15.93 4.01 -28.11
CA GLU A 26 17.23 3.41 -27.81
C GLU A 26 18.17 4.44 -27.14
N ARG A 27 18.75 4.11 -25.98
CA ARG A 27 20.10 4.51 -25.46
C ARG A 27 20.28 4.17 -23.95
N PRO A 28 21.53 4.08 -23.47
CA PRO A 28 22.37 2.87 -23.33
C PRO A 28 21.96 1.95 -22.16
N LEU A 29 21.97 0.63 -22.40
CA LEU A 29 21.05 -0.32 -21.77
C LEU A 29 21.57 -1.09 -20.53
N ALA A 30 22.86 -1.12 -20.20
CA ALA A 30 23.37 -2.23 -19.36
C ALA A 30 23.35 -2.03 -17.82
N VAL A 31 23.27 -0.80 -17.29
CA VAL A 31 23.46 -0.56 -15.83
C VAL A 31 22.19 -0.08 -15.12
N ILE A 32 21.25 0.52 -15.86
CA ILE A 32 20.03 1.12 -15.28
C ILE A 32 18.87 0.10 -15.19
N GLN A 33 18.88 -0.96 -16.01
CA GLN A 33 17.80 -1.95 -16.07
C GLN A 33 17.60 -2.71 -14.75
N ASN A 34 18.67 -3.01 -14.01
CA ASN A 34 18.57 -3.78 -12.77
C ASN A 34 17.84 -3.03 -11.63
N LYS A 35 17.78 -1.69 -11.68
CA LYS A 35 17.13 -0.88 -10.63
C LYS A 35 15.69 -0.51 -10.99
N LEU A 36 15.41 -0.30 -12.28
CA LEU A 36 14.07 0.08 -12.75
C LEU A 36 13.08 -1.11 -12.73
N ASP A 37 13.57 -2.35 -12.82
CA ASP A 37 12.72 -3.55 -12.84
C ASP A 37 12.12 -3.91 -11.47
N GLN A 38 12.46 -3.19 -10.39
CA GLN A 38 11.93 -3.41 -9.05
C GLN A 38 10.90 -2.36 -8.60
N GLU A 39 10.71 -1.30 -9.38
CA GLU A 39 9.75 -0.24 -9.08
C GLU A 39 8.36 -0.59 -9.64
N VAL A 40 7.35 -0.33 -8.82
CA VAL A 40 5.94 -0.58 -9.09
C VAL A 40 5.18 0.72 -8.81
N ILE A 41 4.49 1.24 -9.81
CA ILE A 41 3.64 2.42 -9.66
C ILE A 41 2.29 1.97 -9.13
N VAL A 42 1.87 2.47 -7.97
CA VAL A 42 0.52 2.29 -7.43
C VAL A 42 -0.28 3.56 -7.64
N GLN A 43 -1.30 3.48 -8.49
CA GLN A 43 -2.22 4.57 -8.75
C GLN A 43 -3.47 4.40 -7.87
N PHE A 44 -3.59 5.26 -6.85
CA PHE A 44 -4.77 5.32 -6.00
C PHE A 44 -5.83 6.19 -6.65
N LYS A 45 -7.06 5.71 -6.68
CA LYS A 45 -8.25 6.44 -7.13
C LYS A 45 -9.37 6.25 -6.12
N VAL A 46 -10.04 7.34 -5.76
CA VAL A 46 -11.20 7.32 -4.87
C VAL A 46 -12.23 8.34 -5.31
N CYS A 47 -13.51 8.01 -5.13
CA CYS A 47 -14.60 8.95 -5.35
C CYS A 47 -14.92 9.69 -4.03
N CYS A 48 -14.85 11.02 -4.03
CA CYS A 48 -15.23 11.87 -2.91
C CYS A 48 -15.89 13.17 -3.45
N PRO A 49 -17.23 13.23 -3.50
CA PRO A 49 -17.99 14.36 -4.06
C PRO A 49 -18.12 15.54 -3.10
N ASN A 50 -18.10 15.29 -1.79
CA ASN A 50 -18.40 16.30 -0.77
C ASN A 50 -17.12 16.89 -0.17
N VAL A 51 -16.30 17.48 -1.04
CA VAL A 51 -15.07 18.14 -0.65
C VAL A 51 -15.33 19.65 -0.63
N GLY A 52 -15.24 20.26 0.55
CA GLY A 52 -15.40 21.71 0.69
C GLY A 52 -14.18 22.44 0.12
N GLU A 53 -14.34 23.74 -0.13
CA GLU A 53 -13.22 24.60 -0.52
C GLU A 53 -12.05 24.43 0.48
N GLU A 54 -10.82 24.37 -0.04
CA GLU A 54 -9.59 24.23 0.76
C GLU A 54 -9.49 22.94 1.59
N THR A 55 -10.01 21.83 1.07
CA THR A 55 -9.82 20.49 1.64
C THR A 55 -8.96 19.62 0.74
N SER A 56 -7.93 18.98 1.30
CA SER A 56 -7.10 17.98 0.63
C SER A 56 -7.47 16.56 1.08
N ILE A 57 -7.34 15.60 0.18
CA ILE A 57 -7.51 14.18 0.45
C ILE A 57 -6.14 13.51 0.47
N TYR A 58 -5.91 12.65 1.45
CA TYR A 58 -4.66 11.91 1.60
C TYR A 58 -4.91 10.42 1.68
N VAL A 59 -3.98 9.63 1.14
CA VAL A 59 -3.84 8.20 1.44
C VAL A 59 -2.76 8.07 2.52
N ILE A 60 -3.12 7.44 3.63
CA ILE A 60 -2.19 7.10 4.72
C ILE A 60 -2.18 5.59 4.94
N GLY A 61 -1.05 5.05 5.39
CA GLY A 61 -0.91 3.61 5.57
C GLY A 61 0.34 3.21 6.32
N ASN A 62 0.55 1.90 6.46
CA ASN A 62 1.73 1.37 7.15
C ASN A 62 3.02 1.45 6.33
N ALA A 63 2.93 1.66 5.02
CA ALA A 63 4.09 1.87 4.17
C ALA A 63 4.72 3.25 4.44
N LEU A 64 6.06 3.32 4.36
CA LEU A 64 6.80 4.58 4.53
C LEU A 64 6.33 5.66 3.54
N LYS A 65 6.05 5.26 2.30
CA LYS A 65 5.53 6.13 1.24
C LYS A 65 4.11 6.67 1.49
N LEU A 66 3.39 6.06 2.43
CA LEU A 66 2.05 6.48 2.88
C LEU A 66 2.09 7.07 4.30
N GLY A 67 3.27 7.49 4.77
CA GLY A 67 3.41 8.28 5.99
C GLY A 67 3.32 7.53 7.30
N LEU A 68 3.35 6.19 7.32
CA LEU A 68 3.30 5.40 8.57
C LEU A 68 2.12 5.79 9.48
N TRP A 69 0.92 5.94 8.90
CA TRP A 69 -0.31 6.42 9.55
C TRP A 69 -0.31 7.89 10.00
N LYS A 70 0.65 8.70 9.54
CA LYS A 70 0.69 10.15 9.77
C LYS A 70 0.24 10.90 8.52
N VAL A 71 -0.68 11.84 8.69
CA VAL A 71 -1.21 12.64 7.58
C VAL A 71 -0.18 13.62 7.01
N GLN A 72 0.75 14.11 7.84
CA GLN A 72 1.81 15.05 7.43
C GLN A 72 2.74 14.45 6.38
N ASP A 73 2.96 13.14 6.47
CA ASP A 73 3.79 12.36 5.55
C ASP A 73 2.92 11.51 4.58
N GLY A 74 1.61 11.76 4.58
CA GLY A 74 0.64 11.03 3.76
C GLY A 74 0.74 11.41 2.28
N LEU A 75 0.27 10.51 1.42
CA LEU A 75 0.24 10.76 -0.02
C LEU A 75 -0.97 11.66 -0.35
N GLU A 76 -0.72 12.90 -0.78
CA GLU A 76 -1.78 13.83 -1.20
C GLU A 76 -2.37 13.46 -2.57
N LEU A 77 -3.69 13.54 -2.68
CA LEU A 77 -4.45 13.22 -3.89
C LEU A 77 -4.82 14.49 -4.64
N ASN A 78 -4.71 14.41 -5.95
CA ASN A 78 -5.12 15.47 -6.85
C ASN A 78 -6.54 15.24 -7.35
N TYR A 79 -7.31 16.31 -7.47
CA TYR A 79 -8.65 16.25 -8.06
C TYR A 79 -8.56 15.98 -9.56
N ALA A 80 -9.16 14.88 -10.00
CA ALA A 80 -9.17 14.44 -11.40
C ALA A 80 -10.46 14.80 -12.15
N GLY A 81 -11.39 15.53 -11.52
CA GLY A 81 -12.71 15.83 -12.06
C GLY A 81 -13.76 14.80 -11.63
N GLU A 82 -15.04 15.11 -11.85
CA GLU A 82 -16.17 14.19 -11.59
C GLU A 82 -16.19 13.59 -10.18
N SER A 83 -15.83 14.36 -9.16
CA SER A 83 -15.69 13.85 -7.77
C SER A 83 -14.60 12.79 -7.59
N MET A 84 -13.71 12.59 -8.55
CA MET A 84 -12.62 11.63 -8.51
C MET A 84 -11.33 12.29 -8.02
N TRP A 85 -10.63 11.57 -7.16
CA TRP A 85 -9.34 11.97 -6.59
C TRP A 85 -8.32 10.88 -6.87
N GLN A 86 -7.12 11.26 -7.28
CA GLN A 86 -6.08 10.30 -7.62
C GLN A 86 -4.66 10.76 -7.30
N ALA A 87 -3.79 9.79 -7.06
CA ALA A 87 -2.35 9.99 -6.93
C ALA A 87 -1.58 8.75 -7.38
N ASP A 88 -0.42 8.97 -7.96
CA ASP A 88 0.53 7.92 -8.29
C ASP A 88 1.60 7.86 -7.20
N CYS A 89 1.95 6.65 -6.77
CA CYS A 89 2.96 6.39 -5.76
C CYS A 89 3.95 5.35 -6.27
N VAL A 90 5.24 5.68 -6.29
CA VAL A 90 6.29 4.73 -6.66
C VAL A 90 6.68 3.93 -5.43
N MET A 91 6.48 2.61 -5.51
CA MET A 91 6.81 1.64 -4.46
C MET A 91 7.80 0.61 -4.98
N GLN A 92 8.61 0.07 -4.08
CA GLN A 92 9.46 -1.08 -4.34
C GLN A 92 8.64 -2.37 -4.20
N LYS A 93 9.03 -3.44 -4.90
CA LYS A 93 8.45 -4.78 -4.68
C LYS A 93 8.49 -5.21 -3.21
N ASP A 94 9.55 -4.83 -2.50
CA ASP A 94 9.75 -5.15 -1.08
C ASP A 94 8.83 -4.36 -0.14
N ASP A 95 8.16 -3.30 -0.63
CA ASP A 95 7.13 -2.56 0.14
C ASP A 95 5.82 -3.37 0.25
N PHE A 96 5.64 -4.40 -0.56
CA PHE A 96 4.45 -5.25 -0.54
C PHE A 96 4.71 -6.54 0.23
N PRO A 97 3.66 -7.09 0.88
CA PRO A 97 3.78 -8.36 1.55
C PRO A 97 4.10 -9.48 0.55
N ILE A 98 5.19 -10.20 0.79
CA ILE A 98 5.56 -11.37 0.00
C ILE A 98 4.55 -12.48 0.28
N LYS A 99 3.79 -12.86 -0.75
CA LYS A 99 2.86 -13.99 -0.68
C LYS A 99 3.65 -15.30 -0.66
N TYR A 100 3.80 -15.89 0.52
CA TYR A 100 4.37 -17.23 0.68
C TYR A 100 3.26 -18.29 0.48
N PRO A 101 3.55 -19.46 -0.15
CA PRO A 101 2.56 -20.52 -0.39
C PRO A 101 1.88 -21.06 0.88
N PHE A 102 2.45 -20.81 2.06
CA PHE A 102 1.96 -21.26 3.36
C PHE A 102 1.55 -20.09 4.30
N GLY A 103 1.46 -18.85 3.79
CA GLY A 103 1.10 -17.64 4.56
C GLY A 103 2.14 -16.51 4.45
N CYS A 104 1.70 -15.24 4.44
CA CYS A 104 2.57 -14.07 4.23
C CYS A 104 3.55 -13.85 5.41
N LEU A 105 4.85 -13.79 5.12
CA LEU A 105 5.93 -13.54 6.10
C LEU A 105 6.76 -12.33 5.64
N LEU A 106 6.61 -11.19 6.31
CA LEU A 106 7.57 -10.08 6.27
C LEU A 106 8.16 -9.98 7.67
N PHE A 107 9.49 -10.14 7.79
CA PHE A 107 10.18 -10.11 9.08
C PHE A 107 10.72 -8.70 9.34
N HIS A 108 10.19 -7.99 10.33
CA HIS A 108 10.96 -6.94 11.00
C HIS A 108 11.69 -7.59 12.18
N ILE A 109 13.01 -7.78 12.03
CA ILE A 109 13.87 -8.25 13.11
C ILE A 109 14.30 -7.03 13.91
N ILE A 110 13.84 -6.93 15.16
CA ILE A 110 14.37 -5.95 16.11
C ILE A 110 15.26 -6.70 17.09
N GLN A 111 16.54 -6.30 17.15
CA GLN A 111 17.49 -6.81 18.14
C GLN A 111 17.44 -5.93 19.38
N HIS A 112 17.07 -6.51 20.52
CA HIS A 112 17.22 -5.87 21.82
C HIS A 112 18.37 -6.52 22.58
N TYR A 113 19.29 -5.68 23.07
CA TYR A 113 20.39 -6.07 23.94
C TYR A 113 20.09 -5.57 25.36
N GLU A 114 19.98 -6.49 26.31
CA GLU A 114 19.85 -6.16 27.73
C GLU A 114 20.98 -6.81 28.53
N TYR A 115 21.49 -6.07 29.51
CA TYR A 115 22.51 -6.53 30.44
C TYR A 115 21.85 -6.80 31.79
N CYS A 116 21.98 -8.03 32.29
CA CYS A 116 21.50 -8.41 33.62
C CYS A 116 22.66 -8.90 34.48
N LEU A 117 22.70 -8.46 35.74
CA LEU A 117 23.73 -8.83 36.71
C LEU A 117 23.14 -9.88 37.66
N LEU A 118 23.54 -11.15 37.48
CA LEU A 118 23.09 -12.28 38.30
C LEU A 118 24.30 -12.89 38.98
N ASN A 119 24.30 -12.90 40.32
CA ASN A 119 25.39 -13.45 41.14
C ASN A 119 26.79 -12.93 40.76
N GLY A 120 26.90 -11.65 40.39
CA GLY A 120 28.18 -11.02 40.05
C GLY A 120 28.69 -11.29 38.62
N ILE A 121 27.92 -12.00 37.79
CA ILE A 121 28.26 -12.25 36.37
C ILE A 121 27.33 -11.43 35.48
N TRP A 122 27.92 -10.72 34.51
CA TRP A 122 27.18 -10.03 33.46
C TRP A 122 26.67 -11.05 32.44
N LEU A 123 25.35 -11.21 32.35
CA LEU A 123 24.71 -12.01 31.32
C LEU A 123 24.19 -11.09 30.22
N LEU A 124 24.64 -11.31 28.99
CA LEU A 124 24.08 -10.72 27.78
C LEU A 124 23.05 -11.70 27.24
N TYR A 125 21.79 -11.28 27.13
CA TYR A 125 20.80 -12.06 26.42
C TYR A 125 20.27 -11.28 25.21
N LEU A 126 20.16 -11.98 24.09
CA LEU A 126 19.61 -11.45 22.85
C LEU A 126 18.10 -11.78 22.83
N SER A 127 17.27 -10.74 22.86
CA SER A 127 15.84 -10.90 22.60
C SER A 127 15.57 -10.58 21.13
N VAL A 128 15.01 -11.55 20.40
CA VAL A 128 14.57 -11.40 19.01
C VAL A 128 13.04 -11.35 19.02
N SER A 129 12.49 -10.17 18.75
CA SER A 129 11.04 -10.01 18.57
C SER A 129 10.70 -10.15 17.09
N ILE A 130 9.82 -11.11 16.76
CA ILE A 130 9.31 -11.34 15.40
C ILE A 130 7.93 -10.71 15.29
N PHE A 131 7.81 -9.61 14.55
CA PHE A 131 6.52 -8.98 14.25
C PHE A 131 5.98 -9.46 12.90
N LEU A 132 4.85 -10.18 12.91
CA LEU A 132 4.14 -10.62 11.71
C LEU A 132 3.21 -9.51 11.20
N ASN A 133 3.77 -8.46 10.58
CA ASN A 133 2.93 -7.46 9.89
C ASN A 133 3.00 -7.70 8.38
N SER A 134 2.10 -8.56 7.90
CA SER A 134 2.16 -9.15 6.57
C SER A 134 1.12 -8.62 5.58
N SER A 135 0.55 -7.44 5.82
CA SER A 135 -0.35 -6.77 4.88
C SER A 135 0.06 -5.32 4.61
N PHE A 136 0.09 -4.92 3.34
CA PHE A 136 0.13 -3.51 2.94
C PHE A 136 -1.24 -2.93 3.26
N THR A 137 -1.30 -2.00 4.22
CA THR A 137 -2.55 -1.45 4.73
C THR A 137 -2.61 0.05 4.53
N TYR A 138 -3.77 0.54 4.08
CA TYR A 138 -4.00 1.96 3.86
C TYR A 138 -5.44 2.37 4.13
N LYS A 139 -5.65 3.69 4.25
CA LYS A 139 -6.94 4.37 4.38
C LYS A 139 -6.88 5.73 3.72
N TYR A 140 -8.05 6.22 3.29
CA TYR A 140 -8.20 7.60 2.88
C TYR A 140 -8.49 8.51 4.08
N SER A 141 -8.01 9.74 4.03
CA SER A 141 -8.32 10.77 5.02
C SER A 141 -8.58 12.11 4.35
N LYS A 142 -9.38 12.94 5.02
CA LYS A 142 -9.74 14.28 4.60
C LYS A 142 -9.09 15.26 5.58
N TYR A 143 -8.44 16.29 5.05
CA TYR A 143 -7.80 17.32 5.85
C TYR A 143 -8.27 18.71 5.38
N GLY A 144 -8.96 19.42 6.26
CA GLY A 144 -9.36 20.80 6.03
C GLY A 144 -8.36 21.81 6.60
N LYS A 145 -8.25 22.99 5.99
CA LYS A 145 -7.33 24.08 6.42
C LYS A 145 -7.51 24.53 7.88
N ALA A 146 -8.69 24.34 8.48
CA ALA A 146 -8.94 24.59 9.90
C ALA A 146 -8.30 23.57 10.86
N GLY A 147 -7.53 22.60 10.35
CA GLY A 147 -6.98 21.48 11.12
C GLY A 147 -7.99 20.35 11.32
N ASN A 148 -9.13 20.39 10.64
CA ASN A 148 -10.16 19.37 10.72
C ASN A 148 -9.69 18.13 9.97
N PHE A 149 -9.32 17.08 10.71
CA PHE A 149 -8.93 15.78 10.17
C PHE A 149 -10.07 14.78 10.31
N SER A 150 -10.38 14.07 9.23
CA SER A 150 -11.39 13.02 9.24
C SER A 150 -10.88 11.79 8.49
N LEU A 151 -10.77 10.67 9.20
CA LEU A 151 -10.31 9.39 8.66
C LEU A 151 -11.47 8.58 8.09
N GLU A 152 -11.21 7.80 7.05
CA GLU A 152 -12.15 6.81 6.54
C GLU A 152 -12.63 5.85 7.65
N THR A 153 -13.95 5.65 7.70
CA THR A 153 -14.63 4.76 8.63
C THR A 153 -14.57 3.32 8.15
N GLY A 154 -14.24 2.40 9.06
CA GLY A 154 -14.21 0.96 8.80
C GLY A 154 -12.84 0.34 9.02
N PRO A 155 -12.66 -0.93 8.61
CA PRO A 155 -11.36 -1.61 8.66
C PRO A 155 -10.35 -0.96 7.72
N ASN A 156 -9.06 -1.21 7.94
CA ASN A 156 -8.00 -0.82 7.01
C ASN A 156 -8.15 -1.58 5.70
N ARG A 157 -7.89 -0.90 4.58
CA ARG A 157 -7.85 -1.56 3.27
C ARG A 157 -6.54 -2.30 3.15
N GLU A 158 -6.57 -3.49 2.56
CA GLU A 158 -5.38 -4.31 2.36
C GLU A 158 -5.11 -4.50 0.87
N LEU A 159 -3.86 -4.34 0.47
CA LEU A 159 -3.40 -4.59 -0.90
C LEU A 159 -2.44 -5.76 -0.91
N PHE A 160 -2.74 -6.76 -1.73
CA PHE A 160 -1.86 -7.91 -1.95
C PHE A 160 -1.54 -8.01 -3.43
N VAL A 161 -0.25 -8.09 -3.75
CA VAL A 161 0.24 -8.15 -5.11
C VAL A 161 1.02 -9.43 -5.29
N ASP A 162 0.67 -10.22 -6.30
CA ASP A 162 1.36 -11.45 -6.62
C ASP A 162 2.42 -11.20 -7.70
N PHE A 163 3.67 -11.04 -7.26
CA PHE A 163 4.83 -10.88 -8.13
C PHE A 163 5.37 -12.20 -8.69
N SER A 164 4.84 -13.36 -8.29
CA SER A 164 5.37 -14.67 -8.69
C SER A 164 5.00 -15.06 -10.13
N SER A 165 3.84 -14.60 -10.61
CA SER A 165 3.29 -14.96 -11.93
C SER A 165 3.41 -13.83 -12.96
N SER A 166 3.58 -12.59 -12.51
CA SER A 166 3.72 -11.41 -13.36
C SER A 166 4.54 -10.34 -12.63
N GLN A 167 5.29 -9.52 -13.35
CA GLN A 167 5.97 -8.36 -12.79
C GLN A 167 5.20 -7.08 -13.19
N PRO A 168 4.09 -6.75 -12.51
CA PRO A 168 3.32 -5.57 -12.85
C PRO A 168 4.17 -4.32 -12.59
N LYS A 169 4.29 -3.48 -13.62
CA LYS A 169 4.94 -2.17 -13.50
C LYS A 169 3.98 -1.11 -12.93
N CYS A 170 2.67 -1.33 -13.07
CA CYS A 170 1.63 -0.43 -12.62
C CYS A 170 0.46 -1.21 -12.03
N ILE A 171 -0.06 -0.73 -10.90
CA ILE A 171 -1.19 -1.28 -10.15
C ILE A 171 -2.19 -0.15 -9.96
N ILE A 172 -3.42 -0.33 -10.41
CA ILE A 172 -4.48 0.67 -10.25
C ILE A 172 -5.41 0.20 -9.13
N VAL A 173 -5.51 1.02 -8.09
CA VAL A 173 -6.37 0.80 -6.92
C VAL A 173 -7.52 1.79 -7.03
N SER A 174 -8.65 1.34 -7.58
CA SER A 174 -9.86 2.16 -7.71
C SER A 174 -10.85 1.80 -6.62
N ASP A 175 -10.74 2.52 -5.51
CA ASP A 175 -11.69 2.44 -4.42
C ASP A 175 -12.91 3.31 -4.73
N GLY A 176 -14.10 2.83 -4.38
CA GLY A 176 -15.34 3.53 -4.68
C GLY A 176 -15.53 4.82 -3.86
N MET A 177 -16.73 5.00 -3.32
CA MET A 177 -17.03 6.17 -2.47
C MET A 177 -16.24 6.15 -1.17
N MET A 178 -15.54 7.24 -0.86
CA MET A 178 -14.86 7.47 0.41
C MET A 178 -15.87 7.54 1.55
N ARG A 179 -15.68 6.75 2.61
CA ARG A 179 -16.61 6.67 3.75
C ARG A 179 -16.11 7.53 4.90
N VAL A 180 -16.43 8.82 4.90
CA VAL A 180 -16.04 9.74 5.98
C VAL A 180 -17.30 10.35 6.61
N ARG A 181 -17.28 10.55 7.92
CA ARG A 181 -18.33 11.31 8.60
C ARG A 181 -18.07 12.80 8.39
N CYS A 182 -19.09 13.51 7.93
CA CYS A 182 -19.11 14.96 7.84
C CYS A 182 -19.23 15.59 9.22
#